data_AF-A0A098EV19-F1
#
_entry.id   AF-A0A098EV19-F1
#
_cell.length_a   1.000
_cell.length_b   1.000
_cell.length_c   1.000
_cell.angle_alpha   90.00
_cell.angle_beta   90.00
_cell.angle_gamma   90.00
#
_symmetry.space_group_name_H-M   'P 1'
#
loop_
_entity.id
_entity.type
_entity.pdbx_description
1 polymer ?
#
loop_
_entity_poly.entity_id
_entity_poly.type
_entity_poly.pdbx_seq_one_letter_code
_entity_poly.pdbx_strand_id
1 'polypeptide(L)'
;MKEMLSGLLVEPWWVIPDEMSEVLETELRREISPDHILHGKKSLAVARRMDRDDVVFWIEELEKFAVVHLTYAKETSGNYPRTELFTLHELIKYCKDVSKYY
;
A
#
# COMPACT_ATOMS: atom_id res chain seq x y z
N MET A 1 8.15 7.86 -9.11
CA MET A 1 7.86 7.35 -7.75
C MET A 1 8.36 5.93 -7.54
N LYS A 2 7.96 4.96 -8.37
CA LYS A 2 8.44 3.57 -8.31
C LYS A 2 9.97 3.44 -8.40
N GLU A 3 10.60 4.18 -9.32
CA GLU A 3 12.07 4.22 -9.46
C GLU A 3 12.80 4.76 -8.21
N MET A 4 12.19 5.68 -7.46
CA MET A 4 12.78 6.18 -6.22
C MET A 4 12.80 5.08 -5.14
N LEU A 5 11.79 4.21 -5.13
CA LEU A 5 11.63 3.17 -4.11
C LEU A 5 12.49 1.93 -4.38
N SER A 6 12.87 1.67 -5.63
CA SER A 6 13.60 0.44 -6.00
C SER A 6 14.96 0.30 -5.31
N GLY A 7 15.62 1.41 -4.97
CA GLY A 7 16.87 1.41 -4.20
C GLY A 7 16.70 1.56 -2.68
N LEU A 8 15.47 1.75 -2.18
CA LEU A 8 15.19 2.06 -0.78
C LEU A 8 14.46 0.93 -0.05
N LEU A 9 13.70 0.12 -0.80
CA LEU A 9 13.02 -1.04 -0.27
C LEU A 9 13.97 -2.23 -0.16
N VAL A 10 13.72 -3.07 0.83
CA VAL A 10 14.48 -4.27 1.15
C VAL A 10 13.51 -5.44 1.28
N GLU A 11 13.97 -6.67 1.04
CA GLU A 11 13.14 -7.87 1.20
C GLU A 11 12.43 -7.87 2.56
N PRO A 12 11.13 -8.20 2.65
CA PRO A 12 10.29 -8.83 1.61
C PRO A 12 9.56 -7.85 0.68
N TRP A 13 9.91 -6.57 0.69
CA TRP A 13 9.26 -5.54 -0.10
C TRP A 13 9.89 -5.41 -1.49
N TRP A 14 9.06 -5.32 -2.52
CA TRP A 14 9.52 -5.15 -3.89
C TRP A 14 8.62 -4.21 -4.68
N VAL A 15 9.23 -3.43 -5.57
CA VAL A 15 8.53 -2.50 -6.46
C VAL A 15 7.80 -3.29 -7.54
N ILE A 16 6.52 -2.99 -7.73
CA ILE A 16 5.65 -3.71 -8.65
C ILE A 16 5.63 -3.06 -10.05
N PRO A 17 5.45 -3.85 -11.12
CA PRO A 17 5.24 -3.32 -12.47
C PRO A 17 3.90 -2.59 -12.59
N ASP A 18 3.73 -1.79 -13.65
CA ASP A 18 2.51 -0.99 -13.87
C ASP A 18 1.26 -1.84 -14.07
N GLU A 19 1.37 -2.96 -14.77
CA GLU A 19 0.27 -3.92 -14.95
C GLU A 19 -0.28 -4.43 -13.61
N MET A 20 0.61 -4.73 -12.65
CA MET A 20 0.21 -5.14 -11.30
C MET A 20 -0.35 -3.97 -10.49
N SER A 21 0.14 -2.76 -10.75
CA SER A 21 -0.35 -1.54 -10.12
C SER A 21 -1.85 -1.36 -10.34
N GLU A 22 -2.27 -1.40 -11.60
CA GLU A 22 -3.66 -1.18 -12.01
C GLU A 22 -4.61 -2.22 -11.40
N VAL A 23 -4.15 -3.48 -11.33
CA VAL A 23 -4.88 -4.58 -10.70
C VAL A 23 -5.08 -4.31 -9.20
N LEU A 24 -4.02 -3.93 -8.48
CA LEU A 24 -4.08 -3.68 -7.04
C LEU A 24 -4.85 -2.40 -6.68
N GLU A 25 -4.83 -1.38 -7.55
CA GLU A 25 -5.66 -0.18 -7.39
C GLU A 25 -7.15 -0.48 -7.58
N THR A 26 -7.46 -1.34 -8.55
CA THR A 26 -8.83 -1.82 -8.77
C THR A 26 -9.30 -2.68 -7.61
N GLU A 27 -8.42 -3.56 -7.09
CA GLU A 27 -8.67 -4.37 -5.91
C GLU A 27 -8.97 -3.48 -4.70
N LEU A 28 -8.09 -2.54 -4.37
CA LEU A 28 -8.26 -1.60 -3.26
C LEU A 28 -9.61 -0.85 -3.35
N ARG A 29 -9.97 -0.37 -4.55
CA ARG A 29 -11.26 0.30 -4.79
C ARG A 29 -12.45 -0.61 -4.58
N ARG A 30 -12.34 -1.91 -4.89
CA ARG A 30 -13.41 -2.90 -4.67
C ARG A 30 -13.62 -3.18 -3.19
N GLU A 31 -12.53 -3.28 -2.43
CA GLU A 31 -12.57 -3.65 -1.01
C GLU A 31 -13.09 -2.50 -0.14
N ILE A 32 -12.70 -1.27 -0.42
CA ILE A 32 -12.97 -0.11 0.44
C ILE A 32 -14.47 0.21 0.57
N SER A 33 -14.90 0.46 1.81
CA SER A 33 -16.21 1.04 2.14
C SER A 33 -16.21 2.58 2.06
N PRO A 34 -17.38 3.24 1.92
CA PRO A 34 -17.48 4.71 1.91
C PRO A 34 -16.89 5.44 3.13
N ASP A 35 -16.84 4.77 4.28
CA ASP A 35 -16.35 5.33 5.55
C ASP A 35 -14.83 5.18 5.73
N HIS A 36 -14.15 4.48 4.82
CA HIS A 36 -12.71 4.23 4.91
C HIS A 36 -11.90 5.49 4.58
N ILE A 37 -10.74 5.65 5.23
CA ILE A 37 -9.87 6.83 5.05
C ILE A 37 -9.39 7.05 3.61
N LEU A 38 -9.29 5.97 2.82
CA LEU A 38 -8.88 6.02 1.41
C LEU A 38 -10.05 6.10 0.43
N HIS A 39 -11.30 6.12 0.89
CA HIS A 39 -12.46 6.19 0.00
C HIS A 39 -12.44 7.48 -0.84
N GLY A 40 -12.64 7.32 -2.14
CA GLY A 40 -12.66 8.43 -3.11
C GLY A 40 -11.29 9.07 -3.38
N LYS A 41 -10.19 8.52 -2.84
CA LYS A 41 -8.83 9.03 -3.05
C LYS A 41 -8.15 8.32 -4.20
N LYS A 42 -7.28 9.03 -4.92
CA LYS A 42 -6.46 8.46 -5.97
C LYS A 42 -5.24 7.78 -5.37
N SER A 43 -5.24 6.46 -5.47
CA SER A 43 -4.16 5.58 -5.01
C SER A 43 -3.35 5.06 -6.19
N LEU A 44 -2.02 5.12 -6.10
CA LEU A 44 -1.09 4.47 -7.03
C LEU A 44 -0.36 3.36 -6.28
N ALA A 45 -0.51 2.10 -6.69
CA ALA A 45 0.22 1.01 -6.07
C ALA A 45 1.70 1.04 -6.52
N VAL A 46 2.64 1.02 -5.57
CA VAL A 46 4.07 1.22 -5.87
C VAL A 46 4.97 0.07 -5.45
N ALA A 47 4.57 -0.68 -4.43
CA ALA A 47 5.31 -1.84 -3.96
C ALA A 47 4.38 -2.83 -3.28
N ARG A 48 4.81 -4.08 -3.19
CA ARG A 48 4.10 -5.14 -2.48
C ARG A 48 5.07 -5.93 -1.61
N ARG A 49 4.54 -6.51 -0.55
CA ARG A 49 5.24 -7.48 0.29
C ARG A 49 5.07 -8.90 -0.26
N MET A 50 6.12 -9.71 -0.25
CA MET A 50 6.09 -11.06 -0.85
C MET A 50 5.31 -12.10 -0.05
N ASP A 51 5.39 -12.05 1.28
CA ASP A 51 4.86 -13.07 2.20
C ASP A 51 3.47 -12.75 2.76
N ARG A 52 2.92 -11.57 2.45
CA ARG A 52 1.59 -11.11 2.90
C ARG A 52 0.90 -10.27 1.84
N ASP A 53 -0.37 -10.00 2.08
CA ASP A 53 -1.21 -9.14 1.24
C ASP A 53 -1.05 -7.64 1.54
N ASP A 54 0.14 -7.26 2.03
CA ASP A 54 0.49 -5.86 2.27
C ASP A 54 0.96 -5.20 0.97
N VAL A 55 0.34 -4.09 0.62
CA VAL A 55 0.64 -3.28 -0.57
C VAL A 55 0.89 -1.84 -0.17
N VAL A 56 1.94 -1.24 -0.71
CA VAL A 56 2.25 0.18 -0.54
C VAL A 56 1.59 0.96 -1.67
N PHE A 57 0.73 1.90 -1.31
CA PHE A 57 0.12 2.86 -2.21
C PHE A 57 0.66 4.26 -1.94
N TRP A 58 0.75 5.08 -2.97
CA TRP A 58 0.83 6.52 -2.84
C TRP A 58 -0.54 7.14 -2.99
N ILE A 59 -0.90 8.02 -2.07
CA ILE A 59 -2.21 8.68 -2.03
C ILE A 59 -2.00 10.15 -2.38
N GLU A 60 -2.44 10.54 -3.57
CA GLU A 60 -2.13 11.86 -4.15
C GLU A 60 -2.66 13.01 -3.29
N GLU A 61 -3.90 12.90 -2.82
CA GLU A 61 -4.57 13.96 -2.05
C GLU A 61 -4.05 14.09 -0.62
N LEU A 62 -3.31 13.09 -0.11
CA LEU A 62 -2.74 13.12 1.23
C LEU A 62 -1.23 13.40 1.22
N GLU A 63 -0.60 13.35 0.04
CA GLU A 63 0.86 13.37 -0.12
C GLU A 63 1.57 12.37 0.81
N LYS A 64 0.96 11.18 0.97
CA LYS A 64 1.43 10.13 1.89
C LYS A 64 1.43 8.77 1.22
N PHE A 65 2.27 7.90 1.75
CA PHE A 65 2.20 6.47 1.48
C PHE A 65 1.18 5.82 2.41
N ALA A 66 0.50 4.80 1.91
CA ALA A 66 -0.39 3.94 2.68
C ALA A 66 0.10 2.51 2.56
N VAL A 67 0.43 1.85 3.67
CA VAL A 67 0.56 0.39 3.69
C VAL A 67 -0.83 -0.16 3.97
N VAL A 68 -1.36 -0.93 3.03
CA VAL A 68 -2.69 -1.51 3.11
C VAL A 68 -2.57 -3.02 3.10
N HIS A 69 -3.18 -3.67 4.09
CA HIS A 69 -3.35 -5.11 4.10
C HIS A 69 -4.66 -5.46 3.38
N LEU A 70 -4.56 -5.85 2.10
CA LEU A 70 -5.70 -6.22 1.28
C LEU A 70 -6.40 -7.46 1.87
N THR A 71 -7.72 -7.45 1.82
CA THR A 71 -8.60 -8.48 2.36
C THR A 71 -9.14 -9.43 1.28
N TYR A 72 -9.08 -9.01 0.02
CA TYR A 72 -9.74 -9.59 -1.14
C TYR A 72 -11.26 -9.76 -0.99
N ALA A 73 -11.86 -9.06 -0.03
CA ALA A 73 -13.30 -9.06 0.24
C ALA A 73 -13.86 -7.64 0.13
N LYS A 74 -15.15 -7.53 -0.20
CA LYS A 74 -15.82 -6.23 -0.14
C LYS A 74 -16.12 -5.89 1.32
N GLU A 75 -15.50 -4.84 1.84
CA GLU A 75 -15.64 -4.44 3.22
C GLU A 75 -16.81 -3.47 3.42
N THR A 76 -17.34 -3.46 4.64
CA THR A 76 -18.46 -2.58 5.04
C THR A 76 -18.07 -1.59 6.13
N SER A 77 -16.92 -1.79 6.79
CA SER A 77 -16.42 -0.93 7.84
C SER A 77 -15.31 -0.04 7.31
N GLY A 78 -15.24 1.21 7.80
CA GLY A 78 -14.11 2.11 7.52
C GLY A 78 -12.78 1.67 8.15
N ASN A 79 -12.78 0.62 8.98
CA ASN A 79 -11.57 0.04 9.58
C ASN A 79 -10.86 -0.98 8.67
N TYR A 80 -11.51 -1.40 7.58
CA TYR A 80 -10.97 -2.38 6.64
C TYR A 80 -11.05 -1.85 5.19
N PRO A 81 -10.06 -2.18 4.32
CA PRO A 81 -8.82 -2.90 4.63
C PRO A 81 -7.93 -2.13 5.63
N ARG A 82 -7.11 -2.84 6.41
CA ARG A 82 -6.27 -2.15 7.41
C ARG A 82 -5.27 -1.26 6.71
N THR A 83 -5.25 0.01 7.12
CA THR A 83 -4.47 1.05 6.45
C THR A 83 -3.66 1.84 7.48
N GLU A 84 -2.35 1.94 7.23
CA GLU A 84 -1.45 2.81 7.98
C GLU A 84 -0.80 3.82 7.02
N LEU A 85 -0.77 5.10 7.42
CA LEU A 85 -0.23 6.18 6.61
C LEU A 85 1.18 6.57 7.05
N PHE A 86 2.05 6.82 6.08
CA PHE A 86 3.46 7.11 6.29
C PHE A 86 3.93 8.27 5.40
N THR A 87 4.83 9.09 5.92
CA THR A 87 5.77 9.85 5.09
C THR A 87 6.79 8.90 4.44
N LEU A 88 7.56 9.38 3.46
CA LEU A 88 8.62 8.57 2.85
C LEU A 88 9.63 8.05 3.89
N HIS A 89 10.04 8.90 4.84
CA HIS A 89 11.00 8.53 5.87
C HIS A 89 10.45 7.44 6.80
N GLU A 90 9.21 7.59 7.24
CA GLU A 90 8.55 6.60 8.10
C GLU A 90 8.31 5.28 7.36
N LEU A 91 7.94 5.32 6.07
CA LEU A 91 7.77 4.12 5.24
C LEU A 91 9.08 3.33 5.15
N ILE A 92 10.19 3.99 4.82
CA ILE A 92 11.50 3.33 4.71
C ILE A 92 11.88 2.68 6.04
N LYS A 93 11.64 3.37 7.16
CA LYS A 93 11.89 2.82 8.49
C LYS A 93 11.00 1.60 8.76
N TYR A 94 9.71 1.71 8.49
CA TYR A 94 8.73 0.63 8.65
C TYR A 94 9.13 -0.61 7.84
N CYS A 95 9.42 -0.45 6.55
CA CYS A 95 9.82 -1.56 5.69
C CYS A 95 11.08 -2.25 6.22
N LYS A 96 12.10 -1.49 6.63
CA LYS A 96 13.34 -2.04 7.23
C LYS A 96 13.10 -2.74 8.56
N ASP A 97 12.19 -2.24 9.37
CA ASP A 97 11.85 -2.86 10.65
C ASP A 97 11.10 -4.19 10.43
N VAL A 98 10.18 -4.24 9.47
CA VAL A 98 9.51 -5.49 9.05
C VAL A 98 10.51 -6.52 8.53
N SER A 99 11.48 -6.10 7.72
CA SER A 99 12.52 -6.97 7.14
C SER A 99 13.39 -7.69 8.18
N LYS A 100 13.47 -7.20 9.42
CA LYS A 100 14.24 -7.88 10.50
C LYS A 100 13.57 -9.17 10.99
N TYR A 101 12.28 -9.32 10.72
CA TYR A 101 11.45 -10.42 11.19
C TYR A 101 10.90 -11.29 10.05
N TYR A 102 11.33 -10.99 8.82
CA TYR A 102 11.17 -11.83 7.64
C TYR A 102 12.35 -12.80 7.56
#